data_AF-A0A7W0LGH1-F1
#
_entry.id   AF-A0A7W0LGH1-F1
#
_cell.length_a   1.000
_cell.length_b   1.000
_cell.length_c   1.000
_cell.angle_alpha   90.00
_cell.angle_beta   90.00
_cell.angle_gamma   90.00
#
_symmetry.space_group_name_H-M   'P 1'
#
loop_
_entity.id
_entity.type
_entity.pdbx_description
1 polymer ?
#
loop_
_entity_poly.entity_id
_entity_poly.type
_entity_poly.pdbx_seq_one_letter_code
_entity_poly.pdbx_strand_id
1 'polypeptide(L)'
;MRPFLMPQSPVEFTLELTPQARVDVIDVRRVIAAQFGDALEDYPRALCCSFHTTAGYLDRGVAARLKHNPADVMPYIDVFRTMFPEGAGYEHDKLDRRIELTDEQRPREPLNAHSHLAFMAGALRSCVSYPNGRGEPITFVDLDGVHKGHVRQRQTTVLGYSGEETVAQSRIIVPVSGHSVDSVNLKDPNLGVYETCAQLVADHGVTKGRLRLALAAGEHHAGLTVNEYETLLMRHDLREVLRDPLRFMVEKAGHMLGNPRAIPAKTLDYAKYDLVRVFNKMVDVMGLRESMVESVLSRAIGVPAARFLRMKRSVSLLVSD
;
A
#
# COMPACT_ATOMS: atom_id res chain seq x y z
N MET A 1 -11.11 3.71 39.28
CA MET A 1 -10.31 2.47 39.16
C MET A 1 -10.61 1.88 37.79
N ARG A 2 -9.67 1.91 36.83
CA ARG A 2 -9.85 1.15 35.59
C ARG A 2 -9.69 -0.33 35.96
N PRO A 3 -10.66 -1.22 35.66
CA PRO A 3 -10.49 -2.63 35.94
C PRO A 3 -9.23 -3.13 35.23
N PHE A 4 -8.44 -3.91 35.95
CA PHE A 4 -7.28 -4.60 35.42
C PHE A 4 -7.83 -5.64 34.42
N LEU A 5 -7.83 -5.30 33.13
CA LEU A 5 -8.21 -6.24 32.07
C LEU A 5 -7.24 -7.41 32.13
N MET A 6 -7.73 -8.59 32.49
CA MET A 6 -6.97 -9.83 32.37
C MET A 6 -6.48 -9.95 30.92
N PRO A 7 -5.25 -10.43 30.68
CA PRO A 7 -4.76 -10.65 29.33
C PRO A 7 -5.66 -11.67 28.63
N GLN A 8 -6.51 -11.18 27.75
CA GLN A 8 -7.38 -11.99 26.90
C GLN A 8 -6.53 -12.53 25.74
N SER A 9 -6.66 -13.83 25.45
CA SER A 9 -6.06 -14.42 24.25
C SER A 9 -6.49 -13.63 23.01
N PRO A 10 -5.57 -13.35 22.06
CA PRO A 10 -5.93 -12.62 20.86
C PRO A 10 -6.98 -13.39 20.04
N VAL A 11 -7.84 -12.66 19.34
CA VAL A 11 -8.86 -13.22 18.44
C VAL A 11 -8.50 -12.92 17.00
N GLU A 12 -8.77 -13.85 16.09
CA GLU A 12 -8.45 -13.71 14.68
C GLU A 12 -9.68 -13.87 13.80
N PHE A 13 -9.84 -12.97 12.85
CA PHE A 13 -10.90 -12.99 11.84
C PHE A 13 -10.26 -12.99 10.47
N THR A 14 -10.38 -14.10 9.75
CA THR A 14 -9.98 -14.19 8.33
C THR A 14 -11.23 -14.07 7.48
N LEU A 15 -11.20 -13.12 6.54
CA LEU A 15 -12.35 -12.68 5.77
C LEU A 15 -12.04 -12.78 4.28
N GLU A 16 -13.05 -13.18 3.52
CA GLU A 16 -13.12 -12.92 2.09
C GLU A 16 -13.97 -11.67 1.86
N LEU A 17 -13.41 -10.71 1.13
CA LEU A 17 -14.08 -9.48 0.72
C LEU A 17 -14.31 -9.51 -0.79
N THR A 18 -15.51 -9.09 -1.20
CA THR A 18 -15.89 -8.96 -2.60
C THR A 18 -16.07 -7.48 -2.95
N PRO A 19 -15.11 -6.86 -3.65
CA PRO A 19 -15.22 -5.48 -4.11
C PRO A 19 -16.40 -5.29 -5.06
N GLN A 20 -17.05 -4.14 -4.98
CA GLN A 20 -18.21 -3.77 -5.82
C GLN A 20 -17.83 -2.87 -7.00
N ALA A 21 -16.60 -2.35 -6.99
CA ALA A 21 -16.08 -1.48 -8.04
C ALA A 21 -14.58 -1.74 -8.24
N ARG A 22 -14.03 -1.17 -9.32
CA ARG A 22 -12.59 -1.26 -9.57
C ARG A 22 -11.78 -0.65 -8.42
N VAL A 23 -12.18 0.53 -7.99
CA VAL A 23 -11.65 1.13 -6.75
C VAL A 23 -12.78 1.11 -5.74
N ASP A 24 -12.54 0.48 -4.61
CA ASP A 24 -13.56 0.28 -3.58
C ASP A 24 -12.99 0.50 -2.18
N VAL A 25 -13.87 0.90 -1.27
CA VAL A 25 -13.55 1.23 0.12
C VAL A 25 -14.50 0.45 1.01
N ILE A 26 -13.98 -0.60 1.65
CA ILE A 26 -14.75 -1.59 2.38
C ILE A 26 -14.53 -1.39 3.88
N ASP A 27 -15.62 -1.29 4.65
CA ASP A 27 -15.55 -1.30 6.12
C ASP A 27 -15.47 -2.73 6.65
N VAL A 28 -14.25 -3.15 6.96
CA VAL A 28 -13.95 -4.49 7.47
C VAL A 28 -14.58 -4.75 8.83
N ARG A 29 -14.74 -3.73 9.68
CA ARG A 29 -15.42 -3.93 10.98
C ARG A 29 -16.85 -4.39 10.75
N ARG A 30 -17.56 -3.76 9.82
CA ARG A 30 -18.94 -4.14 9.49
C ARG A 30 -19.02 -5.57 8.96
N VAL A 31 -18.05 -5.99 8.16
CA VAL A 31 -17.96 -7.38 7.66
C VAL A 31 -17.74 -8.36 8.81
N ILE A 32 -16.81 -8.06 9.73
CA ILE A 32 -16.57 -8.86 10.94
C ILE A 32 -17.85 -8.95 11.78
N ALA A 33 -18.49 -7.81 12.06
CA ALA A 33 -19.73 -7.76 12.84
C ALA A 33 -20.86 -8.61 12.24
N ALA A 34 -20.98 -8.61 10.91
CA ALA A 34 -21.97 -9.40 10.21
C ALA A 34 -21.71 -10.92 10.29
N GLN A 35 -20.44 -11.35 10.36
CA GLN A 35 -20.07 -12.77 10.33
C GLN A 35 -19.78 -13.36 11.72
N PHE A 36 -19.23 -12.56 12.63
CA PHE A 36 -18.68 -13.00 13.92
C PHE A 36 -19.20 -12.19 15.12
N GLY A 37 -20.13 -11.25 14.91
CA GLY A 37 -20.64 -10.37 15.95
C GLY A 37 -19.61 -9.32 16.40
N ASP A 38 -19.82 -8.75 17.58
CA ASP A 38 -19.03 -7.65 18.14
C ASP A 38 -17.75 -8.09 18.86
N ALA A 39 -17.29 -9.34 18.68
CA ALA A 39 -16.13 -9.91 19.37
C ALA A 39 -14.82 -9.10 19.21
N LEU A 40 -14.67 -8.35 18.12
CA LEU A 40 -13.52 -7.45 17.95
C LEU A 40 -13.54 -6.28 18.94
N GLU A 41 -14.70 -5.84 19.43
CA GLU A 41 -14.85 -4.67 20.31
C GLU A 41 -14.29 -4.86 21.72
N ASP A 42 -14.02 -6.09 22.13
CA ASP A 42 -13.43 -6.41 23.43
C ASP A 42 -11.92 -6.10 23.48
N TYR A 43 -11.30 -5.92 22.31
CA TYR A 43 -9.87 -5.71 22.19
C TYR A 43 -9.53 -4.24 21.96
N PRO A 44 -8.52 -3.66 22.65
CA PRO A 44 -8.15 -2.27 22.47
C PRO A 44 -7.35 -1.99 21.20
N ARG A 45 -6.86 -3.02 20.51
CA ARG A 45 -6.04 -2.92 19.30
C ARG A 45 -6.44 -3.96 18.26
N ALA A 46 -6.28 -3.58 16.99
CA ALA A 46 -6.51 -4.45 15.84
C ALA A 46 -5.28 -4.41 14.91
N LEU A 47 -4.71 -5.58 14.60
CA LEU A 47 -3.69 -5.74 13.57
C LEU A 47 -4.38 -6.24 12.29
N CYS A 48 -4.38 -5.41 11.27
CA CYS A 48 -5.05 -5.66 10.00
C CYS A 48 -4.02 -6.06 8.94
N CYS A 49 -4.23 -7.20 8.29
CA CYS A 49 -3.31 -7.79 7.31
C CYS A 49 -4.02 -8.12 5.99
N SER A 50 -3.62 -7.46 4.91
CA SER A 50 -4.00 -7.74 3.53
C SER A 50 -2.97 -8.65 2.88
N PHE A 51 -3.44 -9.59 2.06
CA PHE A 51 -2.59 -10.51 1.28
C PHE A 51 -2.42 -10.08 -0.18
N HIS A 52 -2.64 -8.78 -0.48
CA HIS A 52 -2.62 -8.22 -1.83
C HIS A 52 -1.64 -7.05 -1.92
N THR A 53 -1.18 -6.73 -3.13
CA THR A 53 -0.28 -5.59 -3.37
C THR A 53 -0.94 -4.42 -4.12
N THR A 54 -2.21 -4.58 -4.47
CA THR A 54 -3.11 -3.53 -4.98
C THR A 54 -4.30 -3.27 -4.07
N ALA A 55 -4.38 -3.94 -2.91
CA ALA A 55 -5.45 -3.76 -1.95
C ALA A 55 -4.91 -3.88 -0.52
N GLY A 56 -5.41 -3.06 0.40
CA GLY A 56 -4.96 -3.09 1.79
C GLY A 56 -5.41 -1.89 2.61
N TYR A 57 -4.65 -1.56 3.64
CA TYR A 57 -5.09 -0.66 4.71
C TYR A 57 -4.30 0.65 4.71
N LEU A 58 -4.91 1.78 5.09
CA LEU A 58 -4.18 3.05 5.21
C LEU A 58 -3.18 3.03 6.36
N ASP A 59 -2.00 3.62 6.19
CA ASP A 59 -1.10 3.88 7.31
C ASP A 59 -1.85 4.58 8.47
N ARG A 60 -1.58 4.18 9.71
CA ARG A 60 -2.27 4.69 10.92
C ARG A 60 -2.33 6.21 10.95
N GLY A 61 -1.26 6.90 10.58
CA GLY A 61 -1.23 8.36 10.60
C GLY A 61 -2.13 9.01 9.54
N VAL A 62 -2.35 8.33 8.41
CA VAL A 62 -3.24 8.79 7.34
C VAL A 62 -4.69 8.47 7.69
N ALA A 63 -4.96 7.24 8.14
CA ALA A 63 -6.29 6.81 8.57
C ALA A 63 -6.86 7.75 9.66
N ALA A 64 -6.03 8.12 10.66
CA ALA A 64 -6.43 9.05 11.71
C ALA A 64 -6.74 10.47 11.19
N ARG A 65 -6.01 10.96 10.18
CA ARG A 65 -6.26 12.28 9.57
C ARG A 65 -7.54 12.30 8.74
N LEU A 66 -7.83 11.19 8.07
CA LEU A 66 -9.08 10.96 7.34
C LEU A 66 -10.23 10.54 8.26
N LYS A 67 -10.03 10.60 9.58
CA LYS A 67 -11.03 10.25 10.61
C LYS A 67 -11.65 8.87 10.41
N HIS A 68 -10.90 7.95 9.77
CA HIS A 68 -11.37 6.63 9.37
C HIS A 68 -12.64 6.63 8.49
N ASN A 69 -13.06 7.78 7.93
CA ASN A 69 -14.31 7.89 7.21
C ASN A 69 -14.16 7.44 5.74
N PRO A 70 -14.89 6.41 5.28
CA PRO A 70 -14.81 5.96 3.89
C PRO A 70 -15.03 7.06 2.85
N ALA A 71 -15.89 8.05 3.15
CA ALA A 71 -16.16 9.17 2.26
C ALA A 71 -14.95 10.10 2.06
N ASP A 72 -14.05 10.16 3.05
CA ASP A 72 -12.83 10.98 3.03
C ASP A 72 -11.65 10.22 2.40
N VAL A 73 -11.71 8.89 2.38
CA VAL A 73 -10.67 8.02 1.79
C VAL A 73 -10.63 8.15 0.27
N MET A 74 -11.78 8.17 -0.40
CA MET A 74 -11.80 8.18 -1.87
C MET A 74 -11.15 9.44 -2.48
N PRO A 75 -11.44 10.68 -2.02
CA PRO A 75 -10.74 11.88 -2.50
C PRO A 75 -9.22 11.83 -2.29
N TYR A 76 -8.77 11.22 -1.18
CA TYR A 76 -7.34 11.04 -0.93
C TYR A 76 -6.70 10.06 -1.93
N ILE A 77 -7.36 8.93 -2.21
CA ILE A 77 -6.90 7.94 -3.19
C ILE A 77 -6.89 8.52 -4.61
N ASP A 78 -7.87 9.35 -4.95
CA ASP A 78 -7.98 9.98 -6.27
C ASP A 78 -6.74 10.83 -6.64
N VAL A 79 -6.07 11.47 -5.66
CA VAL A 79 -4.80 12.19 -5.91
C VAL A 79 -3.78 11.27 -6.57
N PHE A 80 -3.62 10.05 -6.04
CA PHE A 80 -2.64 9.09 -6.56
C PHE A 80 -3.10 8.45 -7.86
N ARG A 81 -4.40 8.30 -8.08
CA ARG A 81 -4.95 7.82 -9.35
C ARG A 81 -4.81 8.85 -10.47
N THR A 82 -4.90 10.13 -10.15
CA THR A 82 -4.57 11.20 -11.09
C THR A 82 -3.07 11.21 -11.41
N MET A 83 -2.23 10.97 -10.40
CA MET A 83 -0.78 10.89 -10.55
C MET A 83 -0.31 9.65 -11.33
N PHE A 84 -1.02 8.54 -11.18
CA PHE A 84 -0.78 7.27 -11.88
C PHE A 84 -2.03 6.90 -12.67
N PRO A 85 -2.22 7.49 -13.86
CA PRO A 85 -3.42 7.25 -14.64
C PRO A 85 -3.45 5.82 -15.18
N GLU A 86 -4.63 5.20 -15.17
CA GLU A 86 -4.85 3.89 -15.76
C GLU A 86 -4.50 3.88 -17.27
N GLY A 87 -3.94 2.77 -17.76
CA GLY A 87 -3.76 2.56 -19.21
C GLY A 87 -2.67 3.41 -19.84
N ALA A 88 -1.82 4.01 -19.01
CA ALA A 88 -0.72 4.88 -19.39
C ALA A 88 0.47 4.18 -20.09
N GLY A 89 0.32 2.95 -20.57
CA GLY A 89 1.39 2.24 -21.26
C GLY A 89 2.57 1.91 -20.33
N TYR A 90 2.26 1.41 -19.13
CA TYR A 90 3.25 0.89 -18.19
C TYR A 90 3.97 -0.35 -18.77
N GLU A 91 5.23 -0.54 -18.43
CA GLU A 91 5.97 -1.74 -18.80
C GLU A 91 5.42 -2.99 -18.09
N HIS A 92 5.01 -2.83 -16.83
CA HIS A 92 4.28 -3.82 -16.06
C HIS A 92 3.01 -4.32 -16.80
N ASP A 93 2.32 -3.46 -17.53
CA ASP A 93 1.07 -3.82 -18.22
C ASP A 93 1.32 -4.55 -19.56
N LYS A 94 2.59 -4.78 -19.94
CA LYS A 94 2.96 -5.59 -21.11
C LYS A 94 3.01 -7.07 -20.72
N LEU A 95 1.84 -7.71 -20.75
CA LEU A 95 1.65 -9.10 -20.31
C LEU A 95 2.53 -10.12 -21.05
N ASP A 96 2.96 -9.82 -22.28
CA ASP A 96 3.91 -10.62 -23.05
C ASP A 96 5.31 -10.67 -22.42
N ARG A 97 5.67 -9.67 -21.60
CA ARG A 97 6.94 -9.58 -20.87
C ARG A 97 6.88 -10.19 -19.47
N ARG A 98 5.69 -10.54 -19.00
CA ARG A 98 5.45 -11.19 -17.69
C ARG A 98 5.62 -12.69 -17.83
N ILE A 99 6.79 -13.17 -17.43
CA ILE A 99 7.21 -14.58 -17.54
C ILE A 99 6.60 -15.46 -16.44
N GLU A 100 6.10 -14.84 -15.38
CA GLU A 100 5.43 -15.47 -14.26
C GLU A 100 3.97 -15.87 -14.56
N LEU A 101 3.38 -15.31 -15.63
CA LEU A 101 2.01 -15.61 -16.05
C LEU A 101 2.00 -16.73 -17.09
N THR A 102 1.13 -17.73 -16.87
CA THR A 102 0.81 -18.72 -17.90
C THR A 102 -0.05 -18.10 -19.00
N ASP A 103 -0.07 -18.73 -20.18
CA ASP A 103 -0.92 -18.28 -21.30
C ASP A 103 -2.42 -18.27 -20.96
N GLU A 104 -2.84 -19.09 -20.01
CA GLU A 104 -4.23 -19.12 -19.51
C GLU A 104 -4.53 -17.96 -18.54
N GLN A 105 -3.52 -17.51 -17.79
CA GLN A 105 -3.65 -16.39 -16.84
C GLN A 105 -3.64 -15.05 -17.55
N ARG A 106 -2.79 -14.86 -18.57
CA ARG A 106 -2.60 -13.58 -19.28
C ARG A 106 -3.91 -12.91 -19.72
N PRO A 107 -4.90 -13.59 -20.33
CA PRO A 107 -6.13 -12.93 -20.77
C PRO A 107 -6.99 -12.35 -19.63
N ARG A 108 -6.82 -12.87 -18.40
CA ARG A 108 -7.58 -12.49 -17.21
C ARG A 108 -6.81 -11.54 -16.31
N GLU A 109 -5.52 -11.38 -16.54
CA GLU A 109 -4.66 -10.53 -15.75
C GLU A 109 -5.00 -9.05 -15.96
N PRO A 110 -5.30 -8.30 -14.88
CA PRO A 110 -5.60 -6.89 -15.00
C PRO A 110 -4.35 -6.07 -15.29
N LEU A 111 -4.52 -5.04 -16.11
CA LEU A 111 -3.51 -4.01 -16.35
C LEU A 111 -3.56 -3.02 -15.19
N ASN A 112 -2.79 -3.27 -14.14
CA ASN A 112 -2.94 -2.63 -12.84
C ASN A 112 -1.65 -1.99 -12.29
N ALA A 113 -0.65 -1.73 -13.15
CA ALA A 113 0.59 -1.04 -12.73
C ALA A 113 0.31 0.25 -11.95
N HIS A 114 -0.66 1.04 -12.43
CA HIS A 114 -1.14 2.24 -11.76
C HIS A 114 -1.63 1.98 -10.33
N SER A 115 -2.34 0.88 -10.10
CA SER A 115 -2.83 0.47 -8.79
C SER A 115 -1.68 0.10 -7.86
N HIS A 116 -0.65 -0.61 -8.34
CA HIS A 116 0.55 -0.87 -7.53
C HIS A 116 1.27 0.43 -7.14
N LEU A 117 1.43 1.36 -8.09
CA LEU A 117 2.05 2.67 -7.84
C LEU A 117 1.24 3.51 -6.84
N ALA A 118 -0.08 3.55 -7.01
CA ALA A 118 -0.99 4.22 -6.09
C ALA A 118 -0.97 3.55 -4.70
N PHE A 119 -0.86 2.23 -4.60
CA PHE A 119 -0.72 1.52 -3.33
C PHE A 119 0.58 1.91 -2.60
N MET A 120 1.70 1.98 -3.33
CA MET A 120 2.99 2.35 -2.77
C MET A 120 3.05 3.82 -2.35
N ALA A 121 2.54 4.72 -3.19
CA ALA A 121 2.58 6.17 -2.95
C ALA A 121 1.51 6.64 -1.96
N GLY A 122 0.32 6.03 -2.00
CA GLY A 122 -0.85 6.38 -1.19
C GLY A 122 -0.77 5.97 0.27
N ALA A 123 0.41 5.62 0.78
CA ALA A 123 0.62 5.15 2.14
C ALA A 123 -0.27 3.96 2.53
N LEU A 124 -0.66 3.12 1.58
CA LEU A 124 -1.35 1.87 1.86
C LEU A 124 -0.35 0.82 2.36
N ARG A 125 -0.82 -0.08 3.21
CA ARG A 125 -0.06 -1.06 3.97
C ARG A 125 -0.73 -2.43 3.85
N SER A 126 0.07 -3.45 3.58
CA SER A 126 -0.38 -4.83 3.68
C SER A 126 -0.54 -5.27 5.13
N CYS A 127 0.13 -4.64 6.10
CA CYS A 127 -0.01 -4.97 7.51
C CYS A 127 0.14 -3.71 8.37
N VAL A 128 -0.86 -3.40 9.19
CA VAL A 128 -0.91 -2.19 10.02
C VAL A 128 -1.70 -2.43 11.30
N SER A 129 -1.27 -1.79 12.39
CA SER A 129 -1.96 -1.84 13.67
C SER A 129 -2.65 -0.52 13.98
N TYR A 130 -3.91 -0.61 14.41
CA TYR A 130 -4.74 0.51 14.83
C TYR A 130 -5.11 0.40 16.32
N PRO A 131 -5.27 1.53 17.03
CA PRO A 131 -6.21 1.58 18.13
C PRO A 131 -7.58 1.10 17.65
N ASN A 132 -8.25 0.27 18.43
CA ASN A 132 -9.53 -0.31 18.06
C ASN A 132 -10.65 0.42 18.81
N GLY A 133 -11.04 1.60 18.32
CA GLY A 133 -12.16 2.35 18.88
C GLY A 133 -13.48 1.64 18.61
N ARG A 134 -14.38 1.61 19.59
CA ARG A 134 -15.73 1.06 19.41
C ARG A 134 -16.48 1.83 18.33
N GLY A 135 -17.09 1.09 17.39
CA GLY A 135 -17.79 1.67 16.24
C GLY A 135 -16.91 2.40 15.22
N GLU A 136 -15.59 2.51 15.41
CA GLU A 136 -14.71 3.15 14.42
C GLU A 136 -14.45 2.20 13.25
N PRO A 137 -14.75 2.60 12.00
CA PRO A 137 -14.60 1.74 10.83
C PRO A 137 -13.13 1.35 10.61
N ILE A 138 -12.92 0.12 10.11
CA ILE A 138 -11.61 -0.37 9.67
C ILE A 138 -11.64 -0.39 8.15
N THR A 139 -11.03 0.62 7.54
CA THR A 139 -11.14 0.83 6.10
C THR A 139 -10.10 0.03 5.31
N PHE A 140 -10.58 -0.91 4.50
CA PHE A 140 -9.80 -1.60 3.48
C PHE A 140 -10.04 -0.95 2.12
N VAL A 141 -8.97 -0.62 1.41
CA VAL A 141 -9.00 0.02 0.09
C VAL A 141 -8.55 -0.99 -0.94
N ASP A 142 -9.39 -1.25 -1.94
CA ASP A 142 -9.05 -2.00 -3.14
C ASP A 142 -8.86 -1.02 -4.30
N LEU A 143 -7.75 -1.13 -5.02
CA LEU A 143 -7.45 -0.26 -6.16
C LEU A 143 -7.66 -0.97 -7.51
N ASP A 144 -8.02 -2.25 -7.51
CA ASP A 144 -8.20 -3.05 -8.72
C ASP A 144 -9.20 -4.22 -8.50
N GLY A 145 -10.31 -3.96 -7.80
CA GLY A 145 -11.24 -4.98 -7.32
C GLY A 145 -12.13 -5.62 -8.40
N VAL A 146 -12.45 -4.86 -9.45
CA VAL A 146 -13.27 -5.31 -10.60
C VAL A 146 -12.57 -4.94 -11.90
N HIS A 147 -12.31 -5.94 -12.75
CA HIS A 147 -11.67 -5.76 -14.06
C HIS A 147 -12.46 -6.49 -15.16
N LYS A 148 -12.94 -5.76 -16.17
CA LYS A 148 -13.70 -6.33 -17.33
C LYS A 148 -14.84 -7.28 -16.92
N GLY A 149 -15.59 -6.93 -15.88
CA GLY A 149 -16.68 -7.75 -15.34
C GLY A 149 -16.24 -8.92 -14.45
N HIS A 150 -14.94 -9.17 -14.31
CA HIS A 150 -14.40 -10.09 -13.32
C HIS A 150 -14.23 -9.40 -11.98
N VAL A 151 -14.87 -9.94 -10.95
CA VAL A 151 -14.77 -9.47 -9.57
C VAL A 151 -13.67 -10.29 -8.87
N ARG A 152 -12.70 -9.62 -8.28
CA ARG A 152 -11.62 -10.26 -7.52
C ARG A 152 -12.10 -10.63 -6.13
N GLN A 153 -11.58 -11.72 -5.58
CA GLN A 153 -11.78 -12.06 -4.18
C GLN A 153 -10.57 -11.59 -3.37
N ARG A 154 -10.82 -10.87 -2.29
CA ARG A 154 -9.77 -10.34 -1.42
C ARG A 154 -9.80 -11.01 -0.07
N GLN A 155 -8.76 -11.77 0.21
CA GLN A 155 -8.52 -12.24 1.57
C GLN A 155 -7.87 -11.17 2.44
N THR A 156 -8.32 -11.04 3.68
CA THR A 156 -7.65 -10.26 4.72
C THR A 156 -7.87 -10.88 6.09
N THR A 157 -6.94 -10.63 7.02
CA THR A 157 -7.03 -11.07 8.41
C THR A 157 -7.00 -9.86 9.35
N VAL A 158 -7.84 -9.87 10.38
CA VAL A 158 -7.82 -8.90 11.48
C VAL A 158 -7.60 -9.65 12.80
N LEU A 159 -6.53 -9.30 13.52
CA LEU A 159 -6.22 -9.84 14.83
C LEU A 159 -6.58 -8.80 15.90
N GLY A 160 -7.54 -9.10 16.77
CA GLY A 160 -7.84 -8.32 17.98
C GLY A 160 -6.91 -8.71 19.11
N TYR A 161 -6.27 -7.73 19.76
CA TYR A 161 -5.30 -8.00 20.82
C TYR A 161 -5.21 -6.89 21.88
N SER A 162 -4.78 -7.28 23.08
CA SER A 162 -4.61 -6.38 24.22
C SER A 162 -3.19 -5.88 24.42
N GLY A 163 -2.20 -6.67 23.99
CA GLY A 163 -0.77 -6.57 24.30
C GLY A 163 0.10 -6.89 23.09
N GLU A 164 1.22 -6.20 22.89
CA GLU A 164 2.28 -6.66 21.99
C GLU A 164 3.62 -6.27 22.59
N GLU A 165 4.58 -7.18 22.57
CA GLU A 165 5.96 -6.96 22.98
C GLU A 165 6.94 -7.55 21.95
N THR A 166 8.16 -7.03 21.92
CA THR A 166 9.22 -7.59 21.08
C THR A 166 9.94 -8.68 21.86
N VAL A 167 9.78 -9.93 21.42
CA VAL A 167 10.41 -11.11 22.07
C VAL A 167 11.80 -11.41 21.53
N ALA A 168 12.09 -10.98 20.29
CA ALA A 168 13.33 -11.28 19.60
C ALA A 168 13.66 -10.24 18.53
N GLN A 169 14.94 -10.11 18.21
CA GLN A 169 15.42 -9.29 17.10
C GLN A 169 16.67 -9.91 16.49
N SER A 170 16.75 -9.90 15.16
CA SER A 170 17.95 -10.27 14.40
C SER A 170 18.31 -9.18 13.39
N ARG A 171 19.55 -9.22 12.90
CA ARG A 171 20.05 -8.37 11.82
C ARG A 171 20.53 -9.25 10.68
N ILE A 172 20.12 -8.88 9.47
CA ILE A 172 20.49 -9.59 8.25
C ILE A 172 21.14 -8.59 7.31
N ILE A 173 22.25 -8.99 6.71
CA ILE A 173 22.96 -8.18 5.72
C ILE A 173 22.48 -8.64 4.35
N VAL A 174 21.88 -7.72 3.59
CA VAL A 174 21.43 -7.98 2.22
C VAL A 174 22.42 -7.29 1.27
N PRO A 175 23.19 -8.04 0.46
CA PRO A 175 24.07 -7.43 -0.52
C PRO A 175 23.24 -6.70 -1.58
N VAL A 176 23.68 -5.50 -1.95
CA VAL A 176 23.09 -4.70 -3.03
C VAL A 176 24.12 -4.55 -4.14
N SER A 177 23.70 -4.51 -5.40
CA SER A 177 24.63 -4.25 -6.50
C SER A 177 25.13 -2.79 -6.48
N GLY A 178 26.25 -2.54 -7.17
CA GLY A 178 26.77 -1.17 -7.37
C GLY A 178 25.98 -0.32 -8.38
N HIS A 179 24.85 -0.81 -8.89
CA HIS A 179 24.03 -0.06 -9.85
C HIS A 179 23.31 1.12 -9.19
N SER A 180 23.06 2.18 -9.96
CA SER A 180 22.42 3.41 -9.46
C SER A 180 21.01 3.20 -8.87
N VAL A 181 20.30 2.17 -9.33
CA VAL A 181 18.99 1.72 -8.83
C VAL A 181 18.94 0.21 -9.02
N ASP A 182 18.59 -0.52 -7.98
CA ASP A 182 18.49 -1.98 -7.98
C ASP A 182 17.33 -2.45 -7.09
N SER A 183 16.89 -3.69 -7.29
CA SER A 183 15.85 -4.35 -6.51
C SER A 183 16.31 -5.75 -6.11
N VAL A 184 16.39 -6.02 -4.80
CA VAL A 184 16.75 -7.33 -4.27
C VAL A 184 15.50 -8.04 -3.77
N ASN A 185 15.27 -9.27 -4.24
CA ASN A 185 14.17 -10.10 -3.77
C ASN A 185 14.54 -10.73 -2.42
N LEU A 186 13.91 -10.27 -1.34
CA LEU A 186 14.15 -10.81 0.01
C LEU A 186 13.68 -12.25 0.21
N LYS A 187 12.96 -12.84 -0.76
CA LYS A 187 12.61 -14.27 -0.78
C LYS A 187 13.69 -15.14 -1.41
N ASP A 188 14.78 -14.56 -1.93
CA ASP A 188 15.90 -15.35 -2.44
C ASP A 188 16.48 -16.18 -1.27
N PRO A 189 16.45 -17.53 -1.37
CA PRO A 189 16.90 -18.41 -0.28
C PRO A 189 18.39 -18.21 0.04
N ASN A 190 19.19 -17.70 -0.90
CA ASN A 190 20.60 -17.39 -0.66
C ASN A 190 20.81 -16.25 0.36
N LEU A 191 19.76 -15.45 0.61
CA LEU A 191 19.81 -14.36 1.59
C LEU A 191 19.48 -14.82 3.02
N GLY A 192 18.87 -16.00 3.19
CA GLY A 192 18.50 -16.54 4.51
C GLY A 192 17.44 -15.73 5.27
N VAL A 193 16.76 -14.78 4.61
CA VAL A 193 15.86 -13.82 5.29
C VAL A 193 14.61 -14.52 5.81
N TYR A 194 13.99 -15.36 4.99
CA TYR A 194 12.75 -16.05 5.35
C TYR A 194 13.02 -17.17 6.36
N GLU A 195 14.15 -17.86 6.21
CA GLU A 195 14.65 -18.88 7.13
C GLU A 195 14.88 -18.28 8.52
N THR A 196 15.56 -17.13 8.59
CA THR A 196 15.76 -16.40 9.85
C THR A 196 14.43 -15.97 10.47
N CYS A 197 13.49 -15.49 9.66
CA CYS A 197 12.16 -15.11 10.13
C CYS A 197 11.39 -16.30 10.73
N ALA A 198 11.37 -17.44 10.02
CA ALA A 198 10.71 -18.65 10.46
C ALA A 198 11.35 -19.20 11.75
N GLN A 199 12.68 -19.19 11.83
CA GLN A 199 13.41 -19.62 13.03
C GLN A 199 13.07 -18.73 14.24
N LEU A 200 13.05 -17.41 14.08
CA LEU A 200 12.66 -16.48 15.16
C LEU A 200 11.23 -16.72 15.65
N VAL A 201 10.29 -17.02 14.76
CA VAL A 201 8.91 -17.34 15.14
C VAL A 201 8.85 -18.65 15.94
N ALA A 202 9.54 -19.69 15.45
CA ALA A 202 9.58 -21.01 16.06
C ALA A 202 10.26 -21.00 17.44
N ASP A 203 11.45 -20.41 17.55
CA ASP A 203 12.26 -20.39 18.77
C ASP A 203 11.56 -19.68 19.93
N HIS A 204 10.72 -18.70 19.62
CA HIS A 204 10.00 -17.90 20.60
C HIS A 204 8.52 -18.30 20.74
N GLY A 205 8.08 -19.37 20.06
CA GLY A 205 6.72 -19.90 20.18
C GLY A 205 5.63 -18.87 19.86
N VAL A 206 5.87 -17.96 18.91
CA VAL A 206 4.92 -16.90 18.57
C VAL A 206 3.81 -17.49 17.70
N THR A 207 2.63 -17.70 18.29
CA THR A 207 1.44 -18.23 17.59
C THR A 207 0.59 -17.14 16.94
N LYS A 208 0.48 -15.98 17.59
CA LYS A 208 -0.23 -14.80 17.10
C LYS A 208 0.61 -13.54 17.31
N GLY A 209 0.98 -12.86 16.25
CA GLY A 209 1.83 -11.68 16.34
C GLY A 209 2.19 -11.09 14.99
N ARG A 210 3.37 -10.46 14.92
CA ARG A 210 3.92 -9.97 13.66
C ARG A 210 5.43 -10.01 13.64
N LEU A 211 5.97 -10.20 12.43
CA LEU A 211 7.36 -9.91 12.12
C LEU A 211 7.45 -8.49 11.56
N ARG A 212 8.44 -7.72 11.99
CA ARG A 212 8.73 -6.39 11.46
C ARG A 212 10.11 -6.37 10.83
N LEU A 213 10.15 -6.33 9.51
CA LEU A 213 11.37 -6.11 8.75
C LEU A 213 11.59 -4.61 8.65
N ALA A 214 12.76 -4.12 9.06
CA ALA A 214 13.09 -2.70 9.04
C ALA A 214 14.52 -2.45 8.56
N LEU A 215 14.70 -1.42 7.75
CA LEU A 215 16.01 -0.93 7.35
C LEU A 215 16.74 -0.33 8.56
N ALA A 216 18.05 -0.55 8.62
CA ALA A 216 18.91 0.02 9.66
C ALA A 216 18.79 1.56 9.71
N ALA A 217 18.99 2.17 10.88
CA ALA A 217 18.78 3.60 11.08
C ALA A 217 19.61 4.48 10.12
N GLY A 218 20.83 4.07 9.78
CA GLY A 218 21.73 4.78 8.85
C GLY A 218 21.49 4.50 7.37
N GLU A 219 20.59 3.58 7.01
CA GLU A 219 20.28 3.31 5.61
C GLU A 219 19.37 4.43 5.09
N HIS A 220 19.75 5.13 4.02
CA HIS A 220 19.00 6.28 3.48
C HIS A 220 18.67 6.17 2.00
N HIS A 221 19.22 5.16 1.33
CA HIS A 221 19.16 4.96 -0.11
C HIS A 221 18.37 3.70 -0.50
N ALA A 222 17.96 2.88 0.47
CA ALA A 222 17.13 1.70 0.25
C ALA A 222 15.68 1.87 0.74
N GLY A 223 14.80 1.05 0.18
CA GLY A 223 13.39 0.94 0.48
C GLY A 223 12.95 -0.52 0.59
N LEU A 224 11.95 -0.80 1.41
CA LEU A 224 11.28 -2.09 1.46
C LEU A 224 9.92 -1.96 0.79
N THR A 225 9.55 -2.94 -0.03
CA THR A 225 8.21 -3.02 -0.60
C THR A 225 7.73 -4.46 -0.56
N VAL A 226 6.43 -4.63 -0.38
CA VAL A 226 5.75 -5.92 -0.58
C VAL A 226 5.19 -5.83 -1.98
N ASN A 227 5.73 -6.64 -2.90
CA ASN A 227 5.27 -6.68 -4.27
C ASN A 227 5.07 -8.13 -4.73
N GLU A 228 4.10 -8.34 -5.61
CA GLU A 228 3.83 -9.58 -6.30
C GLU A 228 4.89 -9.78 -7.39
N TYR A 229 6.13 -10.08 -7.01
CA TYR A 229 7.22 -10.53 -7.90
C TYR A 229 7.53 -9.70 -9.18
N GLU A 230 7.02 -8.48 -9.35
CA GLU A 230 7.25 -7.74 -10.59
C GLU A 230 8.51 -6.90 -10.57
N THR A 231 9.54 -7.55 -11.08
CA THR A 231 10.78 -6.90 -11.48
C THR A 231 10.53 -5.81 -12.52
N LEU A 232 9.53 -5.95 -13.41
CA LEU A 232 9.20 -4.95 -14.44
C LEU A 232 8.73 -3.63 -13.82
N LEU A 233 7.77 -3.70 -12.91
CA LEU A 233 7.26 -2.54 -12.17
C LEU A 233 8.39 -1.82 -11.44
N MET A 234 9.26 -2.58 -10.76
CA MET A 234 10.36 -2.00 -9.99
C MET A 234 11.45 -1.38 -10.88
N ARG A 235 11.84 -2.06 -11.97
CA ARG A 235 12.97 -1.63 -12.82
C ARG A 235 12.62 -0.51 -13.77
N HIS A 236 11.38 -0.47 -14.26
CA HIS A 236 10.97 0.45 -15.31
C HIS A 236 9.99 1.51 -14.77
N ASP A 237 8.80 1.11 -14.37
CA ASP A 237 7.71 2.05 -14.08
C ASP A 237 7.98 2.87 -12.81
N LEU A 238 8.28 2.21 -11.69
CA LEU A 238 8.58 2.89 -10.43
C LEU A 238 9.84 3.74 -10.54
N ARG A 239 10.84 3.28 -11.29
CA ARG A 239 12.06 4.04 -11.55
C ARG A 239 11.78 5.34 -12.28
N GLU A 240 10.94 5.30 -13.31
CA GLU A 240 10.57 6.48 -14.10
C GLU A 240 9.79 7.48 -13.23
N VAL A 241 8.82 6.98 -12.45
CA VAL A 241 8.07 7.77 -11.45
C VAL A 241 9.00 8.42 -10.42
N LEU A 242 9.95 7.66 -9.88
CA LEU A 242 10.94 8.13 -8.90
C LEU A 242 11.90 9.17 -9.48
N ARG A 243 12.01 9.29 -10.81
CA ARG A 243 12.90 10.26 -11.44
C ARG A 243 12.22 11.60 -11.65
N ASP A 244 11.01 11.59 -12.20
CA ASP A 244 10.20 12.78 -12.43
C ASP A 244 8.72 12.40 -12.58
N PRO A 245 7.91 12.54 -11.50
CA PRO A 245 6.52 12.12 -11.53
C PRO A 245 5.63 13.00 -12.42
N LEU A 246 5.94 14.29 -12.58
CA LEU A 246 5.15 15.18 -13.43
C LEU A 246 5.41 14.91 -14.90
N ARG A 247 6.68 14.68 -15.25
CA ARG A 247 7.04 14.21 -16.59
C ARG A 247 6.40 12.85 -16.87
N PHE A 248 6.45 11.93 -15.91
CA PHE A 248 5.79 10.63 -16.01
C PHE A 248 4.31 10.81 -16.36
N MET A 249 3.57 11.59 -15.57
CA MET A 249 2.15 11.88 -15.84
C MET A 249 1.92 12.42 -17.26
N VAL A 250 2.78 13.31 -17.74
CA VAL A 250 2.65 13.96 -19.06
C VAL A 250 2.92 12.98 -20.21
N GLU A 251 4.02 12.23 -20.13
CA GLU A 251 4.37 11.22 -21.13
C GLU A 251 3.25 10.16 -21.21
N LYS A 252 2.76 9.75 -20.04
CA LYS A 252 1.66 8.79 -19.90
C LYS A 252 0.29 9.32 -20.36
N ALA A 253 -0.04 10.58 -20.10
CA ALA A 253 -1.23 11.22 -20.67
C ALA A 253 -1.15 11.33 -22.21
N GLY A 254 0.04 11.60 -22.77
CA GLY A 254 0.28 11.59 -24.21
C GLY A 254 0.05 10.21 -24.85
N HIS A 255 0.39 9.14 -24.14
CA HIS A 255 0.09 7.76 -24.55
C HIS A 255 -1.41 7.47 -24.56
N MET A 256 -2.18 7.96 -23.58
CA MET A 256 -3.65 7.84 -23.57
C MET A 256 -4.31 8.58 -24.74
N LEU A 257 -3.71 9.69 -25.18
CA LEU A 257 -4.17 10.49 -26.33
C LEU A 257 -3.68 9.94 -27.68
N GLY A 258 -2.94 8.81 -27.68
CA GLY A 258 -2.48 8.13 -28.90
C GLY A 258 -1.39 8.86 -29.68
N ASN A 259 -0.68 9.83 -29.08
CA ASN A 259 0.30 10.63 -29.82
C ASN A 259 1.59 10.90 -29.00
N PRO A 260 2.54 9.95 -28.94
CA PRO A 260 3.73 10.03 -28.08
C PRO A 260 4.70 11.17 -28.44
N ARG A 261 4.67 11.65 -29.69
CA ARG A 261 5.58 12.68 -30.21
C ARG A 261 5.01 14.09 -30.19
N ALA A 262 3.72 14.23 -29.90
CA ALA A 262 3.09 15.51 -29.71
C ALA A 262 2.85 15.68 -28.20
N ILE A 263 3.82 16.28 -27.51
CA ILE A 263 3.60 16.81 -26.16
C ILE A 263 3.43 18.33 -26.31
N PRO A 264 2.21 18.86 -26.53
CA PRO A 264 1.97 20.29 -26.44
C PRO A 264 2.23 20.75 -25.01
N ALA A 265 2.86 21.93 -24.85
CA ALA A 265 3.01 22.58 -23.53
C ALA A 265 1.66 22.72 -22.79
N LYS A 266 0.53 22.77 -23.51
CA LYS A 266 -0.82 22.82 -22.93
C LYS A 266 -1.22 21.56 -22.14
N THR A 267 -0.70 20.38 -22.49
CA THR A 267 -1.01 19.12 -21.77
C THR A 267 -0.37 19.09 -20.38
N LEU A 268 0.80 19.71 -20.22
CA LEU A 268 1.44 19.95 -18.93
C LEU A 268 0.58 20.82 -18.02
N ASP A 269 -0.02 21.87 -18.57
CA ASP A 269 -0.90 22.76 -17.81
C ASP A 269 -2.20 22.06 -17.40
N TYR A 270 -2.77 21.20 -18.27
CA TYR A 270 -3.93 20.38 -17.91
C TYR A 270 -3.63 19.35 -16.81
N ALA A 271 -2.53 18.60 -16.92
CA ALA A 271 -2.13 17.63 -15.90
C ALA A 271 -1.86 18.30 -14.55
N LYS A 272 -1.21 19.48 -14.57
CA LYS A 272 -1.01 20.30 -13.37
C LYS A 272 -2.34 20.80 -12.80
N TYR A 273 -3.25 21.26 -13.66
CA TYR A 273 -4.54 21.80 -13.24
C TYR A 273 -5.43 20.73 -12.59
N ASP A 274 -5.51 19.53 -13.18
CA ASP A 274 -6.24 18.41 -12.60
C ASP A 274 -5.61 17.96 -11.28
N LEU A 275 -4.28 17.86 -11.21
CA LEU A 275 -3.59 17.53 -9.97
C LEU A 275 -3.85 18.59 -8.88
N VAL A 276 -3.79 19.87 -9.21
CA VAL A 276 -4.07 20.97 -8.28
C VAL A 276 -5.52 20.92 -7.81
N ARG A 277 -6.48 20.65 -8.70
CA ARG A 277 -7.90 20.55 -8.34
C ARG A 277 -8.16 19.38 -7.40
N VAL A 278 -7.60 18.21 -7.69
CA VAL A 278 -7.75 17.01 -6.85
C VAL A 278 -7.01 17.20 -5.52
N PHE A 279 -5.86 17.86 -5.53
CA PHE A 279 -5.11 18.21 -4.33
C PHE A 279 -5.88 19.20 -3.44
N ASN A 280 -6.50 20.23 -4.00
CA ASN A 280 -7.34 21.16 -3.24
C ASN A 280 -8.50 20.41 -2.56
N LYS A 281 -9.15 19.49 -3.27
CA LYS A 281 -10.18 18.63 -2.70
C LYS A 281 -9.65 17.77 -1.54
N MET A 282 -8.42 17.22 -1.66
CA MET A 282 -7.78 16.48 -0.56
C MET A 282 -7.48 17.38 0.65
N VAL A 283 -7.01 18.60 0.41
CA VAL A 283 -6.67 19.59 1.45
C VAL A 283 -7.90 19.95 2.28
N ASP A 284 -9.02 20.20 1.62
CA ASP A 284 -10.31 20.48 2.26
C ASP A 284 -10.74 19.32 3.17
N VAL A 285 -10.61 18.09 2.67
CA VAL A 285 -10.93 16.85 3.41
C VAL A 285 -10.00 16.64 4.61
N MET A 286 -8.71 16.96 4.46
CA MET A 286 -7.68 16.77 5.49
C MET A 286 -7.63 17.93 6.51
N GLY A 287 -8.43 18.99 6.33
CA GLY A 287 -8.48 20.15 7.23
C GLY A 287 -7.15 20.90 7.35
N LEU A 288 -6.33 20.89 6.29
CA LEU A 288 -5.01 21.53 6.28
C LEU A 288 -5.15 23.03 5.99
N ARG A 289 -4.46 23.89 6.76
CA ARG A 289 -4.45 25.36 6.53
C ARG A 289 -3.73 25.69 5.22
N GLU A 290 -4.22 26.69 4.46
CA GLU A 290 -3.67 27.14 3.15
C GLU A 290 -2.13 27.33 3.12
N SER A 291 -1.50 27.78 4.21
CA SER A 291 -0.03 27.93 4.26
C SER A 291 0.74 26.61 4.34
N MET A 292 0.11 25.54 4.85
CA MET A 292 0.67 24.18 4.78
C MET A 292 0.44 23.56 3.40
N VAL A 293 -0.55 24.04 2.65
CA VAL A 293 -0.90 23.58 1.28
C VAL A 293 0.18 23.99 0.31
N GLU A 294 0.59 25.26 0.30
CA GLU A 294 1.75 25.70 -0.50
C GLU A 294 3.03 24.97 -0.09
N SER A 295 3.22 24.69 1.21
CA SER A 295 4.38 23.91 1.70
C SER A 295 4.36 22.44 1.26
N VAL A 296 3.19 21.81 1.15
CA VAL A 296 3.07 20.41 0.72
C VAL A 296 3.10 20.32 -0.80
N LEU A 297 2.48 21.26 -1.52
CA LEU A 297 2.56 21.37 -2.97
C LEU A 297 3.99 21.66 -3.44
N SER A 298 4.69 22.60 -2.79
CA SER A 298 6.13 22.83 -3.03
C SER A 298 7.00 21.66 -2.60
N ARG A 299 6.56 20.83 -1.63
CA ARG A 299 7.22 19.56 -1.33
C ARG A 299 6.88 18.45 -2.32
N ALA A 300 5.68 18.39 -2.89
CA ALA A 300 5.30 17.41 -3.89
C ALA A 300 5.97 17.69 -5.24
N ILE A 301 6.17 18.97 -5.56
CA ILE A 301 6.76 19.46 -6.81
C ILE A 301 8.27 19.70 -6.68
N GLY A 302 8.79 20.01 -5.49
CA GLY A 302 10.16 20.50 -5.27
C GLY A 302 11.04 19.67 -4.33
N VAL A 303 10.56 18.55 -3.77
CA VAL A 303 11.41 17.62 -3.01
C VAL A 303 11.85 16.50 -3.95
N PRO A 304 13.12 16.04 -3.88
CA PRO A 304 13.59 14.90 -4.66
C PRO A 304 12.62 13.73 -4.47
N ALA A 305 12.19 13.09 -5.54
CA ALA A 305 11.18 12.03 -5.51
C ALA A 305 11.50 10.87 -4.53
N ALA A 306 12.77 10.69 -4.13
CA ALA A 306 13.20 9.83 -3.01
C ALA A 306 12.61 10.17 -1.62
N ARG A 307 12.19 11.43 -1.40
CA ARG A 307 11.50 11.89 -0.19
C ARG A 307 9.98 11.96 -0.36
N PHE A 308 9.47 12.11 -1.58
CA PHE A 308 8.04 12.05 -1.90
C PHE A 308 7.52 10.61 -1.83
N LEU A 309 8.20 9.70 -2.52
CA LEU A 309 8.14 8.26 -2.31
C LEU A 309 9.11 7.90 -1.20
N ARG A 310 8.85 8.39 0.02
CA ARG A 310 9.65 8.05 1.20
C ARG A 310 9.57 6.54 1.37
N MET A 311 10.51 5.81 0.75
CA MET A 311 10.39 4.38 0.56
C MET A 311 10.18 3.72 1.90
N LYS A 312 9.24 2.77 1.97
CA LYS A 312 8.81 2.21 3.25
C LYS A 312 10.04 1.62 3.94
N ARG A 313 10.41 2.18 5.09
CA ARG A 313 11.58 1.73 5.84
C ARG A 313 11.32 0.46 6.63
N SER A 314 10.06 0.09 6.77
CA SER A 314 9.66 -1.15 7.40
C SER A 314 8.41 -1.70 6.76
N VAL A 315 8.33 -3.02 6.73
CA VAL A 315 7.13 -3.80 6.42
C VAL A 315 6.83 -4.70 7.61
N SER A 316 5.55 -4.91 7.87
CA SER A 316 5.08 -5.86 8.86
C SER A 316 4.44 -7.05 8.15
N LEU A 317 4.61 -8.23 8.72
CA LEU A 317 4.03 -9.48 8.26
C LEU A 317 3.27 -10.09 9.43
N LEU A 318 2.05 -10.58 9.19
CA LEU A 318 1.28 -11.31 10.20
C LEU A 318 1.97 -12.64 10.51
N VAL A 319 2.02 -13.00 11.80
CA VAL A 319 2.32 -14.34 12.27
C VAL A 319 1.02 -14.91 12.83
N SER A 320 0.60 -16.04 12.27
CA SER A 320 -0.62 -16.75 12.64
C SER A 320 -0.43 -18.25 12.42
N ASP A 321 -0.96 -19.06 13.34
CA ASP A 321 -1.05 -20.54 13.28
C ASP A 321 -1.70 -21.10 12.01
#